data_AF-A0A1P8ASH2-F1
#
_entry.id   AF-A0A1P8ASH2-F1
#
_cell.length_a   1.000
_cell.length_b   1.000
_cell.length_c   1.000
_cell.angle_alpha   90.00
_cell.angle_beta   90.00
_cell.angle_gamma   90.00
#
_symmetry.space_group_name_H-M   'P 1'
#
loop_
_entity.id
_entity.type
_entity.pdbx_description
1 polymer ?
#
loop_
_entity_poly.entity_id
_entity_poly.type
_entity_poly.pdbx_seq_one_letter_code
_entity_poly.pdbx_strand_id
1 'polypeptide(L)'
;MARVFPQAAISSPYMSTERETFTVWMKSLVYQTNGLTVYNSNGEITYRVENYDKCSNEVHIMDLHGNILFTIRKKKLWLFGSWYVYRECGSFTSTEEVKPCARIKRSSIRDGDWEVRDETNEVFWILRFDPKFAFQIIDIHGNIIAQVNISIF
;
A
#
# COMPACT_ATOMS: atom_id res chain seq x y z
N MET A 1 13.57 27.52 -34.59
CA MET A 1 13.42 27.73 -33.13
C MET A 1 12.44 26.71 -32.60
N ALA A 2 12.91 25.69 -31.87
CA ALA A 2 12.04 24.69 -31.25
C ALA A 2 11.72 25.13 -29.81
N ARG A 3 10.44 25.23 -29.48
CA ARG A 3 9.99 25.43 -28.09
C ARG A 3 9.96 24.07 -27.41
N VAL A 4 10.85 23.86 -26.45
CA VAL A 4 10.81 22.71 -25.55
C VAL A 4 9.84 23.07 -24.43
N PHE A 5 8.71 22.36 -24.36
CA PHE A 5 7.84 22.44 -23.19
C PHE A 5 8.49 21.65 -22.06
N PRO A 6 8.53 22.16 -20.82
CA PRO A 6 8.93 21.36 -19.69
C PRO A 6 7.96 20.18 -19.59
N GLN A 7 8.52 18.97 -19.61
CA GLN A 7 7.81 17.74 -19.38
C GLN A 7 7.12 17.89 -18.02
N ALA A 8 5.78 17.98 -18.02
CA ALA A 8 5.01 18.02 -16.79
C ALA A 8 5.47 16.84 -15.94
N ALA A 9 5.99 17.11 -14.74
CA ALA A 9 6.30 16.07 -13.78
C ALA A 9 5.04 15.21 -13.70
N ILE A 10 5.19 13.91 -13.98
CA ILE A 10 4.08 12.96 -13.88
C ILE A 10 3.76 12.89 -12.39
N SER A 11 2.92 13.82 -11.94
CA SER A 11 2.32 13.79 -10.62
C SER A 11 1.46 12.54 -10.62
N SER A 12 1.95 11.50 -9.94
CA SER A 12 1.13 10.33 -9.66
C SER A 12 -0.15 10.83 -8.99
N PRO A 13 -1.34 10.33 -9.37
CA PRO A 13 -2.60 10.77 -8.77
C PRO A 13 -2.69 10.46 -7.26
N TYR A 14 -1.70 9.72 -6.74
CA TYR A 14 -1.56 9.36 -5.33
C TYR A 14 -0.48 10.19 -4.59
N MET A 15 0.04 11.25 -5.19
CA MET A 15 1.04 12.14 -4.59
C MET A 15 0.44 13.51 -4.26
N SER A 16 0.45 13.85 -2.97
CA SER A 16 0.10 15.19 -2.48
C SER A 16 1.35 15.94 -2.03
N THR A 17 1.37 17.25 -2.21
CA THR A 17 2.43 18.13 -1.69
C THR A 17 2.26 18.41 -0.20
N GLU A 18 1.08 18.12 0.35
CA GLU A 18 0.73 18.35 1.74
C GLU A 18 0.61 17.03 2.51
N ARG A 19 0.68 17.11 3.84
CA ARG A 19 0.48 15.93 4.69
C ARG A 19 -0.99 15.54 4.68
N GLU A 20 -1.27 14.32 4.25
CA GLU A 20 -2.60 13.74 4.30
C GLU A 20 -2.80 12.92 5.57
N THR A 21 -4.01 12.98 6.13
CA THR A 21 -4.41 12.16 7.27
C THR A 21 -5.52 11.21 6.83
N PHE A 22 -5.31 9.92 7.11
CA PHE A 22 -6.28 8.88 6.82
C PHE A 22 -6.74 8.21 8.11
N THR A 23 -8.04 7.91 8.17
CA THR A 23 -8.63 7.10 9.24
C THR A 23 -8.95 5.71 8.70
N VAL A 24 -8.44 4.70 9.40
CA VAL A 24 -8.55 3.30 9.01
C VAL A 24 -9.58 2.64 9.92
N TRP A 25 -10.75 2.29 9.37
CA TRP A 25 -11.85 1.68 10.10
C TRP A 25 -11.99 0.20 9.75
N MET A 26 -11.69 -0.67 10.71
CA MET A 26 -11.87 -2.12 10.57
C MET A 26 -13.32 -2.48 10.88
N LYS A 27 -14.12 -2.71 9.85
CA LYS A 27 -15.47 -3.28 9.98
C LYS A 27 -15.70 -4.30 8.88
N SER A 28 -16.21 -5.45 9.27
CA SER A 28 -16.82 -6.38 8.33
C SER A 28 -18.10 -5.72 7.79
N LEU A 29 -18.05 -5.17 6.57
CA LEU A 29 -19.23 -4.59 5.89
C LEU A 29 -20.10 -5.68 5.24
N VAL A 30 -19.51 -6.82 4.90
CA VAL A 30 -20.19 -7.99 4.36
C VAL A 30 -20.05 -9.13 5.36
N TYR A 31 -21.18 -9.74 5.75
CA TYR A 31 -21.22 -10.90 6.63
C TYR A 31 -20.18 -11.91 6.12
N GLN A 32 -19.16 -12.19 6.93
CA GLN A 32 -18.05 -13.12 6.66
C GLN A 32 -16.79 -12.60 5.94
N THR A 33 -16.65 -11.34 5.54
CA THR A 33 -15.36 -10.84 5.00
C THR A 33 -14.61 -9.97 6.01
N ASN A 34 -13.29 -10.14 6.10
CA ASN A 34 -12.42 -9.21 6.84
C ASN A 34 -12.12 -8.01 5.95
N GLY A 35 -12.94 -6.96 6.08
CA GLY A 35 -12.83 -5.73 5.31
C GLY A 35 -12.31 -4.57 6.14
N LEU A 36 -11.73 -3.59 5.46
CA LEU A 36 -11.22 -2.35 6.00
C LEU A 36 -11.62 -1.19 5.09
N THR A 37 -12.05 -0.08 5.69
CA THR A 37 -12.39 1.16 4.97
C THR A 37 -11.43 2.26 5.37
N VAL A 38 -10.91 2.99 4.38
CA VAL A 38 -10.01 4.13 4.59
C VAL A 38 -10.78 5.40 4.29
N TYR A 39 -10.79 6.32 5.24
CA TYR A 39 -11.40 7.64 5.13
C TYR A 39 -10.32 8.72 5.05
N ASN A 40 -10.53 9.75 4.23
CA ASN A 40 -9.68 10.94 4.23
C ASN A 40 -9.98 11.85 5.45
N SER A 41 -9.28 12.97 5.55
CA SER A 41 -9.47 13.97 6.62
C SER A 41 -10.86 14.63 6.62
N ASN A 42 -11.59 14.58 5.50
CA ASN A 42 -12.95 15.11 5.39
C ASN A 42 -14.01 14.10 5.85
N GLY A 43 -13.61 12.87 6.21
CA GLY A 43 -14.53 11.79 6.57
C GLY A 43 -15.16 11.10 5.35
N GLU A 44 -14.62 11.32 4.16
CA GLU A 44 -15.07 10.66 2.93
C GLU A 44 -14.30 9.36 2.74
N ILE A 45 -14.97 8.31 2.29
CA ILE A 45 -14.30 7.05 1.97
C ILE A 45 -13.38 7.31 0.76
N THR A 46 -12.12 6.86 0.86
CA THR A 46 -11.14 6.97 -0.24
C THR A 46 -10.82 5.60 -0.80
N TYR A 47 -10.66 4.60 0.07
CA TYR A 47 -10.33 3.24 -0.34
C TYR A 47 -11.15 2.21 0.43
N ARG A 48 -11.46 1.12 -0.25
CA ARG A 48 -11.95 -0.11 0.36
C ARG A 48 -10.89 -1.18 0.21
N VAL A 49 -10.59 -1.86 1.31
CA VAL A 49 -9.64 -2.95 1.34
C VAL A 49 -10.40 -4.20 1.77
N GLU A 50 -10.51 -5.16 0.87
CA GLU A 50 -11.29 -6.37 1.11
C GLU A 50 -10.49 -7.59 0.72
N ASN A 51 -10.69 -8.66 1.50
CA ASN A 51 -10.30 -9.99 1.10
C ASN A 51 -11.56 -10.75 0.67
N TYR A 52 -11.82 -10.77 -0.64
CA TYR A 52 -13.00 -11.43 -1.23
C TYR A 52 -12.97 -12.95 -1.08
N ASP A 53 -11.80 -13.56 -0.92
CA ASP A 53 -11.64 -15.00 -0.75
C ASP A 53 -10.83 -15.30 0.50
N LYS A 54 -11.51 -15.82 1.53
CA LYS A 54 -10.91 -16.19 2.82
C LYS A 54 -9.70 -17.13 2.70
N CYS A 55 -9.60 -17.88 1.60
CA CYS A 55 -8.50 -18.81 1.33
C CYS A 55 -7.44 -18.23 0.37
N SER A 56 -7.65 -17.02 -0.14
CA SER A 56 -6.74 -16.36 -1.06
C SER A 56 -5.53 -15.75 -0.35
N ASN A 57 -4.41 -15.77 -1.05
CA ASN A 57 -3.19 -15.07 -0.67
C ASN A 57 -3.21 -13.59 -1.15
N GLU A 58 -4.37 -13.09 -1.58
CA GLU A 58 -4.53 -11.77 -2.19
C GLU A 58 -5.42 -10.86 -1.35
N VAL A 59 -5.11 -9.57 -1.36
CA VAL A 59 -5.91 -8.50 -0.78
C VAL A 59 -6.06 -7.43 -1.84
N HIS A 60 -7.27 -6.96 -2.07
CA HIS A 60 -7.55 -5.94 -3.08
C HIS A 60 -7.81 -4.59 -2.42
N ILE A 61 -7.17 -3.56 -2.95
CA ILE A 61 -7.43 -2.16 -2.65
C ILE A 61 -8.25 -1.60 -3.81
N MET A 62 -9.42 -1.07 -3.51
CA MET A 62 -10.39 -0.60 -4.50
C MET A 62 -10.83 0.84 -4.24
N ASP A 63 -11.34 1.46 -5.29
CA ASP A 63 -12.08 2.70 -5.19
C ASP A 63 -13.51 2.49 -4.64
N LEU A 64 -14.29 3.58 -4.60
CA LEU A 64 -15.69 3.59 -4.15
C LEU A 64 -16.65 2.87 -5.08
N HIS A 65 -16.30 2.71 -6.35
CA HIS A 65 -17.13 2.06 -7.36
C HIS A 65 -16.89 0.55 -7.41
N GLY A 66 -15.77 0.08 -6.87
CA GLY A 66 -15.40 -1.35 -6.79
C GLY A 66 -14.33 -1.72 -7.78
N ASN A 67 -13.72 -0.74 -8.44
CA ASN A 67 -12.60 -0.98 -9.33
C ASN A 67 -11.36 -1.26 -8.49
N ILE A 68 -10.68 -2.36 -8.81
CA ILE A 68 -9.41 -2.71 -8.17
C ILE A 68 -8.36 -1.70 -8.64
N LEU A 69 -7.71 -1.04 -7.68
CA LEU A 69 -6.57 -0.14 -7.92
C LEU A 69 -5.25 -0.88 -7.74
N PHE A 70 -5.17 -1.69 -6.68
CA PHE A 70 -4.00 -2.49 -6.36
C PHE A 70 -4.38 -3.86 -5.82
N THR A 71 -3.55 -4.86 -6.13
CA THR A 71 -3.63 -6.20 -5.58
C THR A 71 -2.35 -6.52 -4.81
N ILE A 72 -2.47 -6.80 -3.52
CA ILE A 72 -1.38 -7.26 -2.66
C ILE A 72 -1.42 -8.77 -2.61
N ARG A 73 -0.41 -9.45 -3.16
CA ARG A 73 -0.30 -10.91 -3.22
C ARG A 73 0.83 -11.42 -2.33
N LYS A 74 0.53 -12.35 -1.44
CA LYS A 74 1.53 -13.11 -0.67
C LYS A 74 2.11 -14.21 -1.54
N LYS A 75 3.42 -14.20 -1.77
CA LYS A 75 4.13 -15.34 -2.34
C LYS A 75 4.93 -16.04 -1.24
N LYS A 76 4.64 -17.32 -1.03
CA LYS A 76 5.41 -18.20 -0.14
C LYS A 76 6.63 -18.73 -0.91
N LEU A 77 7.61 -17.87 -1.16
CA LEU A 77 8.97 -18.35 -1.49
C LEU A 77 9.82 -18.24 -0.22
N TRP A 78 10.25 -19.40 0.30
CA TRP A 78 11.12 -19.56 1.49
C TRP A 78 10.48 -19.23 2.85
N LEU A 79 11.22 -19.54 3.93
CA LEU A 79 10.79 -19.52 5.35
C LEU A 79 10.20 -18.18 5.84
N PHE A 80 10.33 -17.11 5.05
CA PHE A 80 9.75 -15.79 5.31
C PHE A 80 8.91 -15.37 4.10
N GLY A 81 7.59 -15.36 4.24
CA GLY A 81 6.69 -14.94 3.16
C GLY A 81 6.95 -13.50 2.72
N SER A 82 6.95 -13.28 1.40
CA SER A 82 7.05 -11.95 0.80
C SER A 82 5.69 -11.53 0.24
N TRP A 83 5.43 -10.23 0.20
CA TRP A 83 4.24 -9.64 -0.41
C TRP A 83 4.65 -8.82 -1.63
N TYR A 84 3.80 -8.85 -2.65
CA TYR A 84 4.01 -8.16 -3.90
C TYR A 84 2.78 -7.33 -4.19
N VAL A 85 2.98 -6.05 -4.51
CA VAL A 85 1.91 -5.13 -4.85
C VAL A 85 1.88 -4.98 -6.37
N TYR A 86 0.72 -5.19 -6.95
CA TYR A 86 0.46 -5.05 -8.37
C TYR A 86 -0.52 -3.90 -8.57
N ARG A 87 -0.22 -3.00 -9.51
CA ARG A 87 -1.15 -1.95 -9.94
C ARG A 87 -2.07 -2.53 -11.00
N GLU A 88 -3.37 -2.33 -10.87
CA GLU A 88 -4.30 -2.70 -11.92
C GLU A 88 -4.13 -1.74 -13.09
N CYS A 89 -3.80 -2.28 -14.27
CA CYS A 89 -3.70 -1.52 -15.50
C CYS A 89 -4.84 -2.02 -16.38
N GLY A 90 -5.78 -1.14 -16.76
CA GLY A 90 -7.05 -1.49 -17.42
C GLY A 90 -6.95 -2.14 -18.82
N SER A 91 -5.83 -2.78 -19.16
CA SER A 91 -5.65 -3.55 -20.39
C SER A 91 -5.57 -5.04 -20.05
N PHE A 92 -6.66 -5.76 -20.32
CA PHE A 92 -6.63 -7.22 -20.46
C PHE A 92 -5.88 -7.57 -21.75
N THR A 93 -4.56 -7.55 -21.73
CA THR A 93 -3.74 -8.03 -22.85
C THR A 93 -2.64 -8.95 -22.33
N SER A 94 -2.94 -10.25 -22.41
CA SER A 94 -2.05 -11.37 -22.78
C SER A 94 -0.59 -11.36 -22.28
N THR A 95 -0.29 -12.33 -21.42
CA THR A 95 0.98 -13.09 -21.42
C THR A 95 2.29 -12.32 -21.21
N GLU A 96 2.26 -11.12 -20.65
CA GLU A 96 3.44 -10.52 -20.01
C GLU A 96 3.31 -10.71 -18.49
N GLU A 97 4.39 -11.16 -17.85
CA GLU A 97 4.44 -11.21 -16.39
C GLU A 97 4.29 -9.78 -15.85
N VAL A 98 3.10 -9.46 -15.34
CA VAL A 98 2.83 -8.15 -14.75
C VAL A 98 3.87 -7.89 -13.65
N LYS A 99 4.74 -6.90 -13.87
CA LYS A 99 5.78 -6.53 -12.92
C LYS A 99 5.13 -5.93 -11.66
N PRO A 100 5.50 -6.37 -10.45
CA PRO A 100 5.01 -5.76 -9.23
C PRO A 100 5.56 -4.32 -9.11
N CYS A 101 4.72 -3.39 -8.68
CA CYS A 101 5.13 -2.01 -8.41
C CYS A 101 5.80 -1.86 -7.03
N ALA A 102 5.60 -2.83 -6.12
CA ALA A 102 6.34 -2.89 -4.87
C ALA A 102 6.51 -4.32 -4.37
N ARG A 103 7.55 -4.55 -3.57
CA ARG A 103 7.84 -5.79 -2.87
C ARG A 103 8.08 -5.50 -1.39
N ILE A 104 7.39 -6.24 -0.54
CA ILE A 104 7.48 -6.14 0.92
C ILE A 104 7.99 -7.47 1.46
N LYS A 105 9.04 -7.44 2.27
CA LYS A 105 9.57 -8.63 2.95
C LYS A 105 9.90 -8.30 4.40
N ARG A 106 9.95 -9.34 5.24
CA ARG A 106 10.46 -9.17 6.61
C ARG A 106 11.93 -8.74 6.55
N SER A 107 12.30 -7.77 7.39
CA SER A 107 13.69 -7.36 7.56
C SER A 107 14.51 -8.52 8.10
N SER A 108 15.68 -8.75 7.53
CA SER A 108 16.67 -9.71 8.06
C SER A 108 17.52 -9.08 9.18
N ILE A 109 17.43 -7.76 9.36
CA ILE A 109 18.31 -6.98 10.25
C ILE A 109 17.67 -6.76 11.62
N ARG A 110 16.36 -6.49 11.66
CA ARG A 110 15.60 -6.25 12.89
C ARG A 110 14.36 -7.11 12.90
N ASP A 111 14.19 -7.88 13.98
CA ASP A 111 13.00 -8.70 14.16
C ASP A 111 11.77 -7.80 14.33
N GLY A 112 10.70 -8.12 13.59
CA GLY A 112 9.46 -7.36 13.62
C GLY A 112 9.37 -6.15 12.69
N ASP A 113 10.42 -5.82 11.91
CA ASP A 113 10.38 -4.73 10.90
C ASP A 113 10.21 -5.28 9.46
N TRP A 114 9.76 -4.44 8.53
CA TRP A 114 9.61 -4.79 7.12
C TRP A 114 10.42 -3.87 6.20
N GLU A 115 11.03 -4.45 5.16
CA GLU A 115 11.64 -3.74 4.04
C GLU A 115 10.62 -3.67 2.90
N VAL A 116 10.37 -2.47 2.40
CA VAL A 116 9.58 -2.19 1.20
C VAL A 116 10.52 -1.72 0.11
N ARG A 117 10.40 -2.29 -1.08
CA ARG A 117 11.10 -1.85 -2.28
C ARG A 117 10.10 -1.52 -3.36
N ASP A 118 10.18 -0.32 -3.92
CA ASP A 118 9.27 0.12 -4.97
C ASP A 118 9.72 -0.32 -6.38
N GLU A 119 9.09 0.25 -7.41
CA GLU A 119 9.41 0.00 -8.81
C GLU A 119 10.72 0.64 -9.30
N THR A 120 11.18 1.69 -8.61
CA THR A 120 12.43 2.41 -8.88
C THR A 120 13.64 1.80 -8.16
N ASN A 121 13.40 0.78 -7.31
CA ASN A 121 14.35 0.17 -6.38
C ASN A 121 14.71 1.03 -5.16
N GLU A 122 13.97 2.10 -4.90
CA GLU A 122 14.03 2.82 -3.63
C GLU A 122 13.54 1.93 -2.50
N VAL A 123 14.13 2.14 -1.31
CA VAL A 123 13.92 1.29 -0.14
C VAL A 123 13.30 2.13 0.98
N PHE A 124 12.24 1.58 1.56
CA PHE A 124 11.57 2.13 2.73
C PHE A 124 11.50 1.06 3.80
N TRP A 125 11.40 1.48 5.07
CA TRP A 125 11.24 0.56 6.18
C TRP A 125 9.95 0.85 6.92
N ILE A 126 9.15 -0.19 7.15
CA ILE A 126 8.02 -0.15 8.07
C ILE A 126 8.56 -0.63 9.42
N LEU A 127 8.67 0.29 10.36
CA LEU A 127 9.18 0.05 11.69
C LEU A 127 8.03 -0.11 12.68
N ARG A 128 8.13 -1.13 13.54
CA ARG A 128 7.19 -1.30 14.66
C ARG A 128 7.72 -0.57 15.90
N PHE A 129 6.88 0.25 16.50
CA PHE A 129 7.14 0.93 17.77
C PHE A 129 6.19 0.38 18.85
N ASP A 130 6.74 -0.25 19.89
CA ASP A 130 5.96 -0.78 21.02
C ASP A 130 6.17 0.05 22.29
N PRO A 131 5.14 0.21 23.16
CA PRO A 131 4.11 -0.79 23.52
C PRO A 131 2.68 -0.61 22.92
N LYS A 132 2.48 0.21 21.88
CA LYS A 132 1.13 0.57 21.37
C LYS A 132 0.87 0.16 19.92
N PHE A 133 1.55 -0.84 19.33
CA PHE A 133 1.36 -1.21 17.92
C PHE A 133 1.42 -0.01 16.93
N ALA A 134 2.26 0.98 17.22
CA ALA A 134 2.43 2.13 16.33
C ALA A 134 3.41 1.74 15.21
N PHE A 135 3.10 2.12 13.97
CA PHE A 135 3.98 1.87 12.83
C PHE A 135 4.45 3.20 12.25
N GLN A 136 5.70 3.23 11.80
CA GLN A 136 6.24 4.34 11.02
C GLN A 136 6.83 3.80 9.73
N ILE A 137 6.69 4.56 8.66
CA ILE A 137 7.39 4.33 7.41
C ILE A 137 8.49 5.37 7.31
N ILE A 138 9.73 4.91 7.13
CA ILE A 138 10.90 5.77 6.96
C ILE A 138 11.59 5.53 5.62
N ASP A 139 12.22 6.57 5.08
CA ASP A 139 13.06 6.50 3.88
C ASP A 139 14.52 6.08 4.21
N ILE A 140 15.36 6.02 3.17
CA ILE A 140 16.81 5.67 3.29
C ILE A 140 17.64 6.67 4.09
N HIS A 141 17.13 7.88 4.26
CA HIS A 141 17.79 8.95 5.01
C HIS A 141 17.31 9.00 6.47
N GLY A 142 16.34 8.17 6.85
CA GLY A 142 15.74 8.13 8.17
C GLY A 142 14.63 9.16 8.39
N ASN A 143 14.13 9.80 7.33
CA ASN A 143 12.99 10.70 7.42
C ASN A 143 11.70 9.90 7.55
N ILE A 144 10.79 10.35 8.41
CA ILE A 144 9.46 9.77 8.56
C ILE A 144 8.58 10.24 7.40
N ILE A 145 8.13 9.30 6.56
CA ILE A 145 7.23 9.58 5.43
C ILE A 145 5.76 9.30 5.77
N ALA A 146 5.50 8.37 6.70
CA ALA A 146 4.16 8.09 7.20
C ALA A 146 4.21 7.56 8.64
N GLN A 147 3.16 7.80 9.41
CA GLN A 147 3.03 7.31 10.79
C GLN A 147 1.59 6.90 11.07
N VAL A 148 1.44 5.77 11.77
CA VAL A 148 0.16 5.29 12.27
C VAL A 148 0.07 5.63 13.76
N ASN A 149 -0.96 6.40 14.11
CA ASN A 149 -1.29 6.73 15.49
C ASN A 149 -2.58 6.00 15.90
N ILE A 150 -2.54 5.24 16.98
CA ILE A 150 -3.73 4.60 17.54
C ILE A 150 -4.49 5.63 18.37
N SER A 151 -5.69 5.98 17.93
CA SER A 151 -6.65 6.76 18.72
C SER A 151 -7.62 5.78 19.38
N ILE A 152 -7.70 5.82 20.71
CA ILE A 152 -8.71 5.08 21.47
C ILE A 152 -9.88 6.05 21.63
N PHE A 153 -10.99 5.79 20.94
CA PHE A 153 -12.26 6.50 21.13
C PHE A 153 -13.16 5.67 22.05
#